data_AF-A0A8E0NE19-F1
#
_entry.id   AF-A0A8E0NE19-F1
#
_cell.length_a   1.000
_cell.length_b   1.000
_cell.length_c   1.000
_cell.angle_alpha   90.00
_cell.angle_beta   90.00
_cell.angle_gamma   90.00
#
_symmetry.space_group_name_H-M   'P 1'
#
loop_
_entity.id
_entity.type
_entity.pdbx_description
1 polymer ?
#
loop_
_entity_poly.entity_id
_entity_poly.type
_entity_poly.pdbx_seq_one_letter_code
_entity_poly.pdbx_strand_id
1 'polypeptide(L)' 'MTGGPSGHQPLKHTVNVAPGSTVTFDLTADAPGDWAFHCHMLMHMHAGMFNVVTVRPLDGEAA' A
#
# COMPACT_ATOMS: atom_id res chain seq x y z
N MET A 1 -5.12 -2.44 -11.18
CA MET A 1 -6.35 -3.23 -11.40
C MET A 1 -6.14 -4.63 -10.84
N THR A 2 -6.73 -4.95 -9.69
CA THR A 2 -6.49 -6.17 -8.88
C THR A 2 -7.41 -7.34 -9.23
N GLY A 3 -7.98 -7.34 -10.44
CA GLY A 3 -8.74 -8.45 -11.02
C GLY A 3 -10.26 -8.32 -11.02
N GLY A 4 -10.83 -7.22 -10.51
CA GLY A 4 -12.26 -6.91 -10.59
C GLY A 4 -12.65 -6.07 -11.82
N PRO A 5 -13.96 -5.98 -12.13
CA PRO A 5 -14.49 -5.11 -13.18
C PRO A 5 -14.10 -3.64 -12.96
N SER A 6 -14.15 -2.83 -14.02
CA SER A 6 -13.94 -1.38 -13.89
C SER A 6 -14.91 -0.78 -12.86
N GLY A 7 -14.37 0.05 -11.96
CA GLY A 7 -15.11 0.66 -10.85
C GLY A 7 -15.46 -0.28 -9.68
N HIS A 8 -15.18 -1.58 -9.77
CA HIS A 8 -15.55 -2.58 -8.76
C HIS A 8 -14.37 -3.48 -8.40
N GLN A 9 -13.24 -2.85 -8.07
CA GLN A 9 -12.05 -3.59 -7.65
C GLN A 9 -12.22 -4.13 -6.23
N PRO A 10 -11.69 -5.33 -5.91
CA PRO A 10 -11.73 -5.86 -4.56
C PRO A 10 -10.96 -4.96 -3.58
N LEU A 11 -11.58 -4.66 -2.45
CA LEU A 11 -10.92 -4.01 -1.31
C LEU A 11 -10.04 -5.04 -0.60
N LYS A 12 -8.72 -4.80 -0.56
CA LYS A 12 -7.73 -5.71 0.03
C LYS A 12 -6.63 -4.90 0.72
N HIS A 13 -6.10 -5.43 1.81
CA HIS A 13 -4.92 -4.86 2.50
C HIS A 13 -3.59 -5.47 2.01
N THR A 14 -3.63 -6.63 1.35
CA THR A 14 -2.46 -7.32 0.81
C THR A 14 -2.74 -7.80 -0.60
N VAL A 15 -1.77 -7.63 -1.50
CA VAL A 15 -1.85 -8.06 -2.90
C VAL A 15 -0.57 -8.80 -3.30
N ASN A 16 -0.69 -9.75 -4.22
CA ASN A 16 0.46 -10.47 -4.76
C ASN A 16 1.05 -9.69 -5.95
N VAL A 17 2.36 -9.50 -5.93
CA VAL A 17 3.13 -8.94 -7.05
C VAL A 17 4.00 -10.07 -7.60
N ALA A 18 3.86 -10.36 -8.90
CA ALA A 18 4.67 -11.38 -9.55
C ALA A 18 6.10 -10.86 -9.80
N PRO A 19 7.11 -11.74 -9.91
CA PRO A 19 8.48 -11.32 -10.21
C PRO A 19 8.55 -10.49 -11.49
N GLY A 20 9.21 -9.33 -11.43
CA GLY A 20 9.38 -8.44 -12.58
C GLY A 20 8.10 -7.72 -13.04
N SER A 21 6.99 -7.85 -12.31
CA SER A 21 5.74 -7.18 -12.64
C SER A 21 5.48 -5.96 -11.74
N THR A 22 4.49 -5.16 -12.13
CA THR A 22 3.99 -4.02 -11.36
C THR A 22 2.51 -4.19 -11.13
N VAL A 23 2.03 -3.82 -9.94
CA VAL A 23 0.61 -3.79 -9.58
C VAL A 23 0.22 -2.37 -9.21
N THR A 24 -0.93 -1.93 -9.71
CA THR A 24 -1.53 -0.63 -9.36
C THR A 24 -2.81 -0.87 -8.56
N PHE A 25 -2.98 -0.13 -7.48
CA PHE A 25 -4.14 -0.16 -6.60
C PHE A 25 -4.54 1.27 -6.23
N ASP A 26 -5.82 1.44 -5.90
CA ASP A 26 -6.36 2.69 -5.38
C ASP A 26 -6.39 2.62 -3.85
N LEU A 27 -6.12 3.75 -3.19
CA LEU A 27 -6.12 3.88 -1.74
C LEU A 27 -6.88 5.15 -1.35
N THR A 28 -7.78 5.04 -0.39
CA THR A 28 -8.34 6.19 0.33
C THR A 28 -7.46 6.48 1.55
N ALA A 29 -6.81 7.64 1.58
CA ALA A 29 -5.90 8.03 2.66
C ALA A 29 -6.63 8.87 3.72
N ASP A 30 -7.61 8.26 4.41
CA ASP A 30 -8.48 8.92 5.39
C ASP A 30 -8.00 8.80 6.86
N ALA A 31 -6.93 8.04 7.10
CA ALA A 31 -6.38 7.80 8.42
C ALA A 31 -4.93 8.33 8.53
N PRO A 32 -4.73 9.54 9.13
CA PRO A 32 -3.40 10.12 9.32
C PRO A 32 -2.49 9.27 10.19
N GLY A 33 -1.18 9.29 9.88
CA GLY A 33 -0.15 8.55 10.62
C GLY A 33 0.83 7.81 9.73
N ASP A 34 1.72 7.05 10.36
CA ASP A 34 2.74 6.24 9.70
C ASP A 34 2.25 4.80 9.54
N TRP A 35 2.24 4.33 8.28
CA TRP A 35 1.75 3.02 7.91
C TRP A 35 2.87 2.14 7.37
N ALA A 36 2.95 0.90 7.88
CA ALA A 36 3.88 -0.09 7.37
C ALA A 36 3.45 -0.54 5.96
N PHE A 37 4.36 -0.38 4.99
CA PHE A 37 4.19 -0.85 3.63
C PHE A 37 5.35 -1.79 3.28
N HIS A 38 5.08 -3.10 3.33
CA HIS A 38 6.15 -4.09 3.25
C HIS A 38 5.72 -5.37 2.53
N CYS A 39 6.72 -6.16 2.13
CA CYS A 39 6.47 -7.52 1.68
C CYS A 39 6.08 -8.38 2.88
N HIS A 40 4.98 -9.13 2.78
CA HIS A 40 4.49 -9.97 3.87
C HIS A 40 5.32 -11.25 4.07
N MET A 41 6.30 -11.51 3.19
CA MET A 41 7.26 -12.59 3.35
C MET A 41 8.35 -12.14 4.33
N LEU A 42 8.43 -12.82 5.48
CA LEU A 42 9.28 -12.39 6.60
C LEU A 42 10.74 -12.15 6.20
N MET A 43 11.32 -13.05 5.38
CA MET A 43 12.70 -12.91 4.92
C MET A 43 12.90 -11.68 4.03
N HIS A 44 11.91 -11.34 3.19
CA HIS A 44 11.97 -10.15 2.35
C HIS A 44 11.81 -8.88 3.19
N MET A 45 10.89 -8.88 4.16
CA MET A 45 10.72 -7.79 5.11
C MET A 45 12.02 -7.50 5.87
N HIS A 46 12.63 -8.53 6.43
CA HIS A 46 13.92 -8.41 7.16
C HIS A 46 15.08 -8.01 6.25
N ALA A 47 15.08 -8.41 4.98
CA ALA A 47 16.10 -8.01 4.01
C ALA A 47 15.93 -6.55 3.51
N GLY A 48 14.90 -5.83 3.98
CA GLY A 48 14.71 -4.41 3.69
C GLY A 48 13.57 -4.09 2.72
N MET A 49 12.74 -5.07 2.32
CA MET A 49 11.47 -4.78 1.61
C MET A 49 10.40 -4.28 2.60
N PHE A 50 10.73 -3.21 3.31
CA PHE A 50 9.89 -2.51 4.27
C PHE A 50 10.03 -1.01 4.05
N ASN A 51 8.90 -0.32 3.94
CA ASN A 51 8.82 1.13 3.86
C ASN A 51 7.75 1.64 4.83
N VAL A 52 7.86 2.91 5.20
CA VAL A 52 6.82 3.63 5.92
C VAL A 52 6.16 4.59 4.95
N VAL A 53 4.83 4.59 4.90
CA VAL A 53 4.01 5.55 4.15
C VAL A 53 3.32 6.44 5.16
N THR A 54 3.62 7.74 5.12
CA THR A 54 3.01 8.73 6.01
C THR A 54 1.78 9.35 5.34
N VAL A 55 0.62 9.20 5.96
CA VAL A 55 -0.60 9.92 5.59
C VAL A 55 -0.64 11.21 6.41
N ARG A 56 -0.55 12.35 5.73
CA ARG A 56 -0.59 13.68 6.36
C ARG A 56 -2.02 14.23 6.41
N PRO A 57 -2.42 14.91 7.50
CA PRO A 57 -3.66 15.67 7.52
C PRO A 57 -3.70 16.70 6.39
N LEU A 58 -4.85 16.85 5.73
CA LEU A 58 -5.03 17.83 4.65
C LEU A 58 -5.19 19.27 5.17
N ASP A 59 -5.47 19.42 6.47
CA ASP A 59 -5.89 20.68 7.09
C ASP A 59 -4.73 21.62 7.44
N GLY A 60 -3.52 21.36 6.92
CA GLY A 60 -2.39 22.28 7.00
C GLY A 60 -1.60 22.28 8.30
N GLU A 61 -1.76 21.27 9.16
CA GLU A 61 -0.86 21.09 10.31
C GLU A 61 0.47 20.48 9.83
N ALA A 62 1.57 21.18 10.15
CA ALA A 62 2.82 21.17 9.42
C ALA A 62 3.44 19.78 9.12
N ALA A 63 3.96 19.68 7.90
CA ALA A 63 4.76 18.59 7.35
C ALA A 63 6.15 18.45 7.98
#